data_AF-A0A2S3X0C1-F1
#
_entry.id   AF-A0A2S3X0C1-F1
#
_cell.length_a   1.000
_cell.length_b   1.000
_cell.length_c   1.000
_cell.angle_alpha   90.00
_cell.angle_beta   90.00
_cell.angle_gamma   90.00
#
_symmetry.space_group_name_H-M   'P 1'
#
loop_
_entity.id
_entity.type
_entity.pdbx_description
1 polymer ?
#
loop_
_entity_poly.entity_id
_entity_poly.type
_entity_poly.pdbx_seq_one_letter_code
_entity_poly.pdbx_strand_id
1 'polypeptide(L)'
;MSQDKYAWQQVVLHWISALIIGWALASGFYVSLVEVQPSSADFIGFVNVGLTTLFIPVFLMRWLLRVCMARPGAVHQSVAGRRVAHFVHEGLYWLTALVLLSGVLMMDRPIEVFGWFAIAPLLVDPSWLDAWRKLHVAASTLLAGAMLLHVVAVVMHELSGRRIIRRMLP
;
A
#
# COMPACT_ATOMS: atom_id res chain seq x y z
N MET A 1 2.13 -13.08 -30.95
CA MET A 1 2.73 -11.86 -30.38
C MET A 1 2.85 -12.06 -28.89
N SER A 2 4.07 -12.31 -28.38
CA SER A 2 4.34 -12.46 -26.96
C SER A 2 3.88 -11.18 -26.25
N GLN A 3 2.79 -11.25 -25.49
CA GLN A 3 2.47 -10.16 -24.59
C GLN A 3 3.56 -10.17 -23.53
N ASP A 4 4.37 -9.11 -23.48
CA ASP A 4 5.39 -8.91 -22.46
C ASP A 4 4.74 -9.00 -21.06
N LYS A 5 4.81 -10.18 -20.47
CA LYS A 5 4.35 -10.46 -19.11
C LYS A 5 5.36 -9.85 -18.14
N TYR A 6 4.87 -9.29 -17.03
CA TYR A 6 5.74 -8.91 -15.94
C TYR A 6 6.45 -10.16 -15.38
N ALA A 7 7.67 -9.98 -14.86
CA ALA A 7 8.36 -11.08 -14.20
C ALA A 7 7.50 -11.59 -13.04
N TRP A 8 7.43 -12.91 -12.84
CA TRP A 8 6.54 -13.52 -11.85
C TRP A 8 6.78 -12.96 -10.44
N GLN A 9 8.02 -12.56 -10.11
CA GLN A 9 8.37 -11.90 -8.85
C GLN A 9 7.62 -10.57 -8.68
N GLN A 10 7.51 -9.77 -9.74
CA GLN A 10 6.78 -8.49 -9.72
C GLN A 10 5.28 -8.70 -9.55
N VAL A 11 4.74 -9.77 -10.16
CA VAL A 11 3.33 -10.14 -10.01
C VAL A 11 3.02 -10.58 -8.58
N VAL A 12 3.81 -11.50 -8.02
CA VAL A 12 3.62 -11.99 -6.64
C VAL A 12 3.74 -10.84 -5.64
N LEU A 13 4.79 -10.02 -5.73
CA LEU A 13 4.95 -8.86 -4.84
C LEU A 13 3.83 -7.84 -5.01
N HIS A 14 3.29 -7.69 -6.22
CA HIS A 14 2.15 -6.82 -6.46
C HIS A 14 0.93 -7.26 -5.66
N TRP A 15 0.55 -8.54 -5.79
CA TRP A 15 -0.62 -9.10 -5.13
C TRP A 15 -0.47 -9.15 -3.60
N ILE A 16 0.71 -9.54 -3.09
CA ILE A 16 0.99 -9.51 -1.65
C ILE A 16 0.79 -8.08 -1.11
N SER A 17 1.34 -7.08 -1.80
CA SER A 17 1.15 -5.69 -1.39
C SER A 17 -0.32 -5.27 -1.45
N ALA A 18 -1.04 -5.64 -2.52
CA ALA A 18 -2.44 -5.26 -2.71
C ALA A 18 -3.33 -5.83 -1.59
N LEU A 19 -3.09 -7.07 -1.18
CA LEU A 19 -3.79 -7.71 -0.07
C LEU A 19 -3.48 -7.04 1.27
N ILE A 20 -2.19 -6.79 1.56
CA ILE A 20 -1.78 -6.18 2.84
C ILE A 20 -2.28 -4.73 2.94
N ILE A 21 -2.09 -3.92 1.89
CA ILE A 21 -2.56 -2.52 1.86
C ILE A 21 -4.09 -2.49 1.94
N GLY A 22 -4.78 -3.36 1.20
CA GLY A 22 -6.23 -3.46 1.24
C GLY A 22 -6.75 -3.80 2.63
N TRP A 23 -6.15 -4.80 3.31
CA TRP A 23 -6.47 -5.15 4.69
C TRP A 23 -6.22 -3.98 5.64
N ALA A 24 -5.04 -3.36 5.59
CA ALA A 24 -4.66 -2.30 6.52
C ALA A 24 -5.58 -1.08 6.41
N LEU A 25 -5.93 -0.68 5.17
CA LEU A 25 -6.88 0.41 4.94
C LEU A 25 -8.29 0.01 5.40
N ALA A 26 -8.81 -1.15 4.98
CA ALA A 26 -10.17 -1.57 5.32
C ALA A 26 -10.36 -1.68 6.84
N SER A 27 -9.43 -2.33 7.53
CA SER A 27 -9.49 -2.51 8.99
C SER A 27 -9.24 -1.20 9.75
N GLY A 28 -8.34 -0.34 9.27
CA GLY A 28 -8.09 0.99 9.84
C GLY A 28 -9.32 1.89 9.75
N PHE A 29 -9.96 1.96 8.57
CA PHE A 29 -11.21 2.70 8.41
C PHE A 29 -12.37 2.07 9.17
N TYR A 30 -12.44 0.75 9.25
CA TYR A 30 -13.47 0.05 10.03
C TYR A 30 -13.43 0.46 11.51
N VAL A 31 -12.26 0.43 12.14
CA VAL A 31 -12.10 0.85 13.55
C VAL A 31 -12.34 2.36 13.73
N SER A 32 -12.07 3.17 12.71
CA SER A 32 -12.28 4.63 12.77
C SER A 32 -13.73 5.07 12.53
N LEU A 33 -14.52 4.32 11.78
CA LEU A 33 -15.87 4.70 11.34
C LEU A 33 -16.98 3.96 12.08
N VAL A 34 -16.66 2.81 12.66
CA VAL A 34 -17.61 1.95 13.37
C VAL A 34 -17.25 1.94 14.85
N GLU A 35 -18.25 1.97 15.73
CA GLU A 35 -18.03 1.72 17.15
C GLU A 35 -17.71 0.24 17.35
N VAL A 36 -16.42 -0.05 17.54
CA VAL A 36 -15.90 -1.39 17.78
C VAL A 36 -15.55 -1.55 19.26
N GLN A 37 -15.75 -2.74 19.82
CA GLN A 37 -15.32 -3.06 21.18
C GLN A 37 -13.80 -2.80 21.33
N PRO A 38 -13.34 -2.24 22.48
CA PRO A 38 -11.93 -1.90 22.68
C PRO A 38 -10.95 -3.06 22.43
N SER A 39 -11.31 -4.26 22.88
CA SER A 39 -10.51 -5.48 22.68
C SER A 39 -10.29 -5.82 21.20
N SER A 40 -11.32 -5.65 20.38
CA SER A 40 -11.26 -5.87 18.93
C SER A 40 -10.45 -4.78 18.23
N ALA A 41 -10.59 -3.53 18.65
CA ALA A 41 -9.80 -2.41 18.12
C ALA A 41 -8.29 -2.60 18.41
N ASP A 42 -7.95 -3.03 19.62
CA ASP A 42 -6.57 -3.33 20.01
C ASP A 42 -6.00 -4.52 19.21
N PHE A 43 -6.79 -5.58 19.02
CA PHE A 43 -6.37 -6.72 18.19
C PHE A 43 -6.13 -6.31 16.74
N ILE A 44 -7.04 -5.53 16.15
CA ILE A 44 -6.87 -5.00 14.79
C ILE A 44 -5.62 -4.13 14.70
N GLY A 45 -5.39 -3.25 15.69
CA GLY A 45 -4.19 -2.43 15.78
C GLY A 45 -2.91 -3.26 15.83
N PHE A 46 -2.88 -4.29 16.67
CA PHE A 46 -1.77 -5.24 16.78
C PHE A 46 -1.48 -5.94 15.44
N VAL A 47 -2.51 -6.50 14.79
CA VAL A 47 -2.37 -7.16 13.49
C VAL A 47 -1.90 -6.16 12.42
N ASN A 48 -2.48 -4.96 12.36
CA ASN A 48 -2.11 -3.95 11.38
C ASN A 48 -0.66 -3.51 11.53
N VAL A 49 -0.23 -3.22 12.75
CA VAL A 49 1.16 -2.82 13.00
C VAL A 49 2.12 -3.96 12.66
N GLY A 50 1.85 -5.18 13.15
CA GLY A 50 2.71 -6.32 12.87
C GLY A 50 2.81 -6.60 11.37
N LEU A 51 1.68 -6.62 10.67
CA LEU A 51 1.61 -6.91 9.24
C LEU A 51 2.27 -5.81 8.40
N THR A 52 2.00 -4.53 8.70
CA THR A 52 2.59 -3.40 7.96
C THR A 52 4.08 -3.26 8.22
N THR A 53 4.56 -3.59 9.43
CA THR A 53 5.99 -3.65 9.75
C THR A 53 6.70 -4.72 8.92
N LEU A 54 6.17 -5.94 8.88
CA LEU A 54 6.71 -7.02 8.03
C LEU A 54 6.61 -6.70 6.53
N PHE A 55 5.66 -5.84 6.16
CA PHE A 55 5.49 -5.40 4.79
C PHE A 55 6.52 -4.36 4.34
N ILE A 56 7.13 -3.57 5.25
CA ILE A 56 8.16 -2.57 4.90
C ILE A 56 9.29 -3.18 4.03
N PRO A 57 9.98 -4.27 4.42
CA PRO A 57 11.04 -4.85 3.58
C PRO A 57 10.50 -5.39 2.24
N VAL A 58 9.29 -5.94 2.21
CA VAL A 58 8.63 -6.41 0.97
C VAL A 58 8.37 -5.24 0.02
N PHE A 59 7.90 -4.11 0.55
CA PHE A 59 7.69 -2.87 -0.19
C PHE A 59 9.00 -2.30 -0.74
N LEU A 60 10.07 -2.29 0.06
CA LEU A 60 11.40 -1.85 -0.37
C LEU A 60 11.94 -2.74 -1.50
N MET A 61 11.80 -4.07 -1.38
CA MET A 61 12.20 -5.00 -2.44
C MET A 61 11.40 -4.77 -3.72
N ARG A 62 10.09 -4.54 -3.61
CA ARG A 62 9.23 -4.20 -4.75
C ARG A 62 9.67 -2.88 -5.41
N TRP A 63 10.03 -1.88 -4.62
CA TRP A 63 10.53 -0.61 -5.13
C TRP A 63 11.87 -0.78 -5.84
N LEU A 64 12.82 -1.52 -5.25
CA LEU A 64 14.11 -1.84 -5.87
C LEU A 64 13.94 -2.58 -7.20
N LEU A 65 13.11 -3.63 -7.23
CA LEU A 65 12.84 -4.37 -8.47
C LEU A 65 12.21 -3.50 -9.56
N ARG A 66 11.41 -2.50 -9.19
CA ARG A 66 10.85 -1.54 -10.15
C ARG A 66 11.92 -0.65 -10.78
N VAL A 67 12.94 -0.26 -10.01
CA VAL A 67 14.05 0.58 -10.48
C VAL A 67 15.06 -0.24 -11.30
N CYS A 68 15.33 -1.49 -10.88
CA CYS A 68 16.31 -2.35 -11.54
C CYS A 68 15.78 -3.05 -12.80
N MET A 69 14.48 -3.34 -12.89
CA MET A 69 13.91 -4.08 -14.03
C MET A 69 13.24 -3.15 -15.03
N ALA A 70 13.57 -3.34 -16.31
CA ALA A 70 12.95 -2.60 -17.41
C ALA A 70 11.43 -2.86 -17.44
N ARG A 71 10.64 -1.79 -17.50
CA ARG A 71 9.18 -1.87 -17.58
C ARG A 71 8.80 -2.36 -18.98
N PRO A 72 8.05 -3.47 -19.13
CA PRO A 72 7.63 -3.93 -20.45
C PRO A 72 6.86 -2.83 -21.17
N GLY A 73 7.23 -2.59 -22.43
CA GLY A 73 6.70 -1.49 -23.23
C GLY A 73 5.17 -1.55 -23.31
N ALA A 74 4.50 -0.45 -22.97
CA ALA A 74 3.05 -0.36 -23.15
C ALA A 74 2.74 -0.14 -24.64
N VAL A 75 2.65 -1.25 -25.39
CA VAL A 75 2.47 -1.30 -26.87
C VAL A 75 1.21 -0.57 -27.38
N HIS A 76 0.23 -0.24 -26.52
CA HIS A 76 -1.08 0.30 -26.98
C HIS A 76 -1.68 1.43 -26.13
N GLN A 77 -0.86 2.25 -25.47
CA GLN A 77 -1.36 3.40 -24.70
C GLN A 77 -0.98 4.73 -25.37
N SER A 78 -1.91 5.68 -25.42
CA SER A 78 -1.59 7.05 -25.83
C SER A 78 -0.52 7.64 -24.90
N VAL A 79 0.29 8.59 -25.40
CA VAL A 79 1.35 9.22 -24.59
C VAL A 79 0.78 9.84 -23.31
N ALA A 80 -0.40 10.45 -23.38
CA ALA A 80 -1.13 10.97 -22.23
C ALA A 80 -1.55 9.87 -21.25
N GLY A 81 -2.14 8.77 -21.73
CA GLY A 81 -2.54 7.64 -20.88
C GLY A 81 -1.37 6.99 -20.15
N ARG A 82 -0.22 6.85 -20.83
CA ARG A 82 1.02 6.35 -20.20
C ARG A 82 1.52 7.27 -19.09
N ARG A 83 1.49 8.59 -19.32
CA ARG A 83 1.97 9.58 -18.34
C ARG A 83 1.06 9.62 -17.10
N VAL A 84 -0.25 9.57 -17.29
CA VAL A 84 -1.23 9.50 -16.19
C VAL A 84 -1.05 8.20 -15.39
N ALA A 85 -0.98 7.05 -16.06
CA ALA A 85 -0.75 5.77 -15.39
C ALA A 85 0.58 5.78 -14.62
N HIS A 86 1.65 6.35 -15.19
CA HIS A 86 2.91 6.50 -14.50
C HIS A 86 2.77 7.34 -13.23
N PHE A 87 2.15 8.52 -13.32
CA PHE A 87 1.94 9.43 -12.20
C PHE A 87 1.11 8.80 -11.08
N VAL A 88 0.03 8.10 -11.41
CA VAL A 88 -0.79 7.37 -10.43
C VAL A 88 0.03 6.29 -9.73
N HIS A 89 0.82 5.50 -10.46
CA HIS A 89 1.66 4.48 -9.83
C HIS A 89 2.72 5.10 -8.92
N GLU A 90 3.43 6.14 -9.36
CA GLU A 90 4.40 6.85 -8.50
C GLU A 90 3.73 7.43 -7.26
N GLY A 91 2.56 8.06 -7.42
CA GLY A 91 1.76 8.57 -6.31
C GLY A 91 1.41 7.47 -5.31
N LEU A 92 0.99 6.29 -5.77
CA LEU A 92 0.72 5.14 -4.90
C LEU A 92 1.97 4.68 -4.15
N TYR A 93 3.15 4.65 -4.78
CA TYR A 93 4.40 4.30 -4.08
C TYR A 93 4.74 5.32 -3.00
N TRP A 94 4.72 6.61 -3.32
CA TRP A 94 5.03 7.67 -2.34
C TRP A 94 4.02 7.73 -1.20
N LEU A 95 2.73 7.58 -1.49
CA LEU A 95 1.69 7.52 -0.46
C LEU A 95 1.85 6.29 0.43
N THR A 96 2.14 5.12 -0.15
CA THR A 96 2.39 3.90 0.65
C THR A 96 3.59 4.10 1.56
N ALA A 97 4.70 4.64 1.05
CA ALA A 97 5.89 4.93 1.85
C ALA A 97 5.59 5.91 2.99
N LEU A 98 4.81 6.96 2.70
CA LEU A 98 4.41 7.96 3.70
C LEU A 98 3.51 7.35 4.79
N VAL A 99 2.55 6.50 4.42
CA VAL A 99 1.68 5.80 5.37
C VAL A 99 2.50 4.85 6.26
N LEU A 100 3.42 4.08 5.69
CA LEU A 100 4.29 3.18 6.47
C LEU A 100 5.19 3.96 7.43
N LEU A 101 5.83 5.03 6.95
CA LEU A 101 6.71 5.86 7.78
C LEU A 101 5.94 6.54 8.91
N SER A 102 4.83 7.20 8.59
CA SER A 102 3.98 7.86 9.59
C SER A 102 3.38 6.85 10.57
N GLY A 103 3.09 5.63 10.13
CA GLY A 103 2.57 4.55 10.97
C GLY A 103 3.57 4.11 12.04
N VAL A 104 4.85 4.01 11.69
CA VAL A 104 5.93 3.72 12.67
C VAL A 104 6.15 4.92 13.60
N LEU A 105 6.14 6.14 13.06
CA LEU A 105 6.41 7.36 13.85
C LEU A 105 5.28 7.75 14.79
N MET A 106 4.03 7.37 14.52
CA MET A 106 2.88 7.67 15.40
C MET A 106 2.72 6.67 16.56
N MET A 107 3.59 5.66 16.68
CA MET A 107 3.54 4.71 17.78
C MET A 107 3.90 5.37 19.10
N ASP A 108 3.01 5.29 20.09
CA ASP A 108 3.17 5.84 21.43
C ASP A 108 3.58 4.78 22.48
N ARG A 109 3.52 3.51 22.09
CA ARG A 109 3.81 2.35 22.95
C ARG A 109 4.68 1.34 22.21
N PRO A 110 5.47 0.53 22.93
CA PRO A 110 6.19 -0.57 22.29
C PRO A 110 5.18 -1.56 21.71
N ILE A 111 5.41 -1.99 20.47
CA ILE A 111 4.56 -2.97 19.79
C ILE A 111 5.38 -4.19 19.44
N GLU A 112 4.90 -5.34 19.87
CA GLU A 112 5.46 -6.63 19.49
C GLU A 112 4.98 -7.03 18.10
N VAL A 113 5.91 -7.37 17.22
CA VAL A 113 5.61 -7.87 15.88
C VAL A 113 5.46 -9.39 15.97
N PHE A 114 4.23 -9.84 16.24
CA PHE A 114 3.87 -11.26 16.35
C PHE A 114 4.78 -12.07 17.31
N GLY A 115 5.32 -11.42 18.35
CA GLY A 115 6.21 -12.05 19.33
C GLY A 115 7.64 -12.33 18.85
N TRP A 116 8.03 -11.88 17.65
CA TRP A 116 9.39 -12.08 17.13
C TRP A 116 10.38 -11.04 17.64
N PHE A 117 9.94 -9.78 17.69
CA PHE A 117 10.71 -8.65 18.21
C PHE A 117 9.75 -7.51 18.57
N ALA A 118 10.21 -6.61 19.43
CA ALA A 118 9.47 -5.40 19.82
C ALA A 118 10.09 -4.16 19.17
N ILE A 119 9.24 -3.28 18.65
CA ILE A 119 9.64 -1.95 18.20
C ILE A 119 9.30 -0.96 19.31
N ALA A 120 10.32 -0.28 19.82
CA ALA A 120 10.14 0.82 20.76
C ALA A 120 9.64 2.07 20.03
N PRO A 121 8.81 2.92 20.68
CA PRO A 121 8.38 4.18 20.10
C PRO A 121 9.60 5.06 19.80
N LEU A 122 9.68 5.57 18.56
CA LEU A 122 10.78 6.43 18.11
C LEU A 122 10.62 7.88 18.59
N LEU A 123 9.39 8.27 18.88
CA LEU A 123 9.02 9.61 19.34
C LEU A 123 8.30 9.50 20.69
N VAL A 124 8.64 10.41 21.60
CA VAL A 124 8.05 10.47 22.95
C VAL A 124 7.23 11.76 23.15
N ASP A 125 7.51 12.79 22.33
CA ASP A 125 6.82 14.07 22.42
C ASP A 125 5.38 13.97 21.89
N PRO A 126 4.36 14.26 22.73
CA PRO A 126 2.96 14.18 22.35
C PRO A 126 2.56 15.07 21.16
N SER A 127 3.22 16.22 20.99
CA SER A 127 2.93 17.15 19.90
C SER A 127 3.32 16.57 18.54
N TRP A 128 4.46 15.88 18.49
CA TRP A 128 4.91 15.17 17.30
C TRP A 128 4.04 13.94 17.02
N LEU A 129 3.67 13.18 18.05
CA LEU A 129 2.78 12.02 17.90
C LEU A 129 1.43 12.40 17.28
N ASP A 130 0.82 13.50 17.75
CA ASP A 130 -0.44 14.01 17.18
C ASP A 130 -0.27 14.47 15.72
N ALA A 131 0.84 15.16 15.40
CA ALA A 131 1.13 15.57 14.03
C ALA A 131 1.30 14.37 13.08
N TRP A 132 2.06 13.34 13.49
CA TRP A 132 2.23 12.12 12.71
C TRP A 132 0.95 11.32 12.57
N ARG A 133 0.12 11.27 13.62
CA ARG A 133 -1.21 10.63 13.56
C ARG A 133 -2.12 11.33 12.55
N LYS A 134 -2.19 12.66 12.58
CA LYS A 134 -2.97 13.45 11.59
C LYS A 134 -2.46 13.23 10.16
N LEU A 135 -1.14 13.24 9.98
CA LEU A 135 -0.53 12.97 8.68
C LEU A 135 -0.83 11.54 8.21
N HIS A 136 -0.77 10.55 9.10
CA HIS A 136 -1.07 9.16 8.80
C HIS A 136 -2.52 8.97 8.34
N VAL A 137 -3.48 9.60 9.04
CA VAL A 137 -4.91 9.55 8.64
C VAL A 137 -5.13 10.22 7.29
N ALA A 138 -4.53 11.40 7.07
CA ALA A 138 -4.64 12.11 5.80
C ALA A 138 -4.03 11.31 4.65
N ALA A 139 -2.82 10.77 4.84
CA ALA A 139 -2.13 9.96 3.85
C ALA A 139 -2.87 8.65 3.56
N SER A 140 -3.41 7.98 4.59
CA SER A 140 -4.22 6.77 4.45
C SER A 140 -5.52 7.02 3.68
N THR A 141 -6.17 8.15 3.93
CA THR A 141 -7.38 8.58 3.20
C THR A 141 -7.08 8.82 1.72
N LEU A 142 -5.99 9.53 1.43
CA LEU A 142 -5.56 9.78 0.06
C LEU A 142 -5.13 8.49 -0.66
N LEU A 143 -4.43 7.59 0.05
CA LEU A 143 -4.04 6.28 -0.47
C LEU A 143 -5.26 5.40 -0.79
N ALA A 144 -6.28 5.37 0.09
CA ALA A 144 -7.51 4.65 -0.15
C ALA A 144 -8.24 5.17 -1.40
N GLY A 145 -8.38 6.49 -1.54
CA GLY A 145 -8.97 7.11 -2.73
C GLY A 145 -8.20 6.76 -4.00
N ALA A 146 -6.86 6.86 -3.97
CA ALA A 146 -6.01 6.51 -5.11
C ALA A 146 -6.08 5.02 -5.46
N MET A 147 -6.15 4.13 -4.47
CA MET A 147 -6.31 2.69 -4.64
C MET A 147 -7.66 2.36 -5.30
N LEU A 148 -8.75 2.98 -4.83
CA LEU A 148 -10.07 2.81 -5.44
C LEU A 148 -10.08 3.27 -6.90
N LEU A 149 -9.55 4.46 -7.19
CA LEU A 149 -9.44 4.97 -8.56
C LEU A 149 -8.60 4.05 -9.46
N HIS A 150 -7.51 3.49 -8.93
CA HIS A 150 -6.69 2.52 -9.64
C HIS A 150 -7.47 1.26 -10.00
N VAL A 151 -8.20 0.68 -9.04
CA VAL A 151 -9.03 -0.52 -9.27
C VAL A 151 -10.14 -0.23 -10.29
N VAL A 152 -10.84 0.91 -10.15
CA VAL A 152 -11.88 1.33 -11.11
C VAL A 152 -11.29 1.48 -12.51
N ALA A 153 -10.13 2.12 -12.66
CA ALA A 153 -9.48 2.28 -13.96
C ALA A 153 -9.13 0.91 -14.59
N VAL A 154 -8.66 -0.05 -13.79
CA VAL A 154 -8.38 -1.42 -14.27
C VAL A 154 -9.68 -2.10 -14.75
N VAL A 155 -10.76 -2.02 -13.96
CA VAL A 155 -12.07 -2.58 -14.34
C VAL A 155 -12.61 -1.95 -15.62
N MET A 156 -12.56 -0.61 -15.73
CA MET A 156 -12.99 0.10 -16.95
C MET A 156 -12.18 -0.33 -18.18
N HIS A 157 -10.88 -0.53 -18.04
CA HIS A 157 -10.04 -1.00 -19.13
C HIS A 157 -10.36 -2.44 -19.55
N GLU A 158 -10.62 -3.34 -18.60
CA GLU A 158 -11.07 -4.71 -18.88
C GLU A 158 -12.40 -4.71 -19.65
N LEU A 159 -13.38 -3.92 -19.19
CA LEU A 159 -14.69 -3.79 -19.85
C LEU A 159 -14.57 -3.17 -21.26
N SER A 160 -13.60 -2.29 -21.47
CA SER A 160 -13.30 -1.68 -22.78
C SER A 160 -12.51 -2.59 -23.74
N GLY A 161 -12.32 -3.87 -23.39
CA GLY A 161 -11.60 -4.85 -24.21
C GLY A 161 -10.07 -4.78 -24.13
N ARG A 162 -9.52 -3.91 -23.28
CA ARG A 162 -8.08 -3.86 -23.00
C ARG A 162 -7.78 -4.75 -21.79
N ARG A 163 -7.46 -6.01 -22.04
CA ARG A 163 -7.16 -7.01 -21.00
C ARG A 163 -5.80 -6.75 -20.32
N ILE A 164 -5.74 -5.79 -19.41
CA ILE A 164 -4.55 -5.38 -18.67
C ILE A 164 -4.23 -6.36 -17.52
N ILE A 165 -5.26 -6.93 -16.88
CA ILE A 165 -5.13 -7.91 -15.78
C ILE A 165 -4.32 -9.12 -16.24
N ARG A 166 -4.44 -9.54 -17.51
CA ARG A 166 -3.66 -10.67 -18.06
C ARG A 166 -2.15 -10.50 -17.99
N ARG A 167 -1.64 -9.28 -17.82
CA ARG A 167 -0.21 -9.02 -17.61
C ARG A 167 0.23 -9.16 -16.14
N MET A 168 -0.74 -9.17 -15.22
CA MET A 168 -0.59 -9.31 -13.77
C MET A 168 -1.15 -10.64 -13.25
N LEU A 169 -1.52 -11.58 -14.13
CA LEU A 169 -1.81 -12.96 -13.77
C LEU A 169 -0.54 -13.80 -13.95
N PRO A 170 -0.24 -14.74 -13.04
CA PRO A 170 0.83 -15.73 -13.25
C PRO A 170 0.69 -16.44 -14.61
#